data_AF-A0A6M2E293-F1
#
_entry.id   AF-A0A6M2E293-F1
#
_cell.length_a   1.000
_cell.length_b   1.000
_cell.length_c   1.000
_cell.angle_alpha   90.00
_cell.angle_beta   90.00
_cell.angle_gamma   90.00
#
_symmetry.space_group_name_H-M   'P 1'
#
loop_
_entity.id
_entity.type
_entity.pdbx_description
1 polymer ?
#
loop_
_entity_poly.entity_id
_entity_poly.type
_entity_poly.pdbx_seq_one_letter_code
_entity_poly.pdbx_strand_id
1 'polypeptide(L)'
;MGRARAWLRLALMQKKMADYLQALVEHRDTLLSEYYEAHSLMMSDEVIIIMGLLVGLNVLDCNLCVKGEDLDSQQGVIDFSLYLRSSSRSSPEEDLNMVPADQSTGQMTAVLDQKNYIEELNRHLNATVGNLQAKVESLTTTNALMKEDLSIAKSALLALQAENKMLKENTDREAINGTSDTCSTTSKQSGDLSLTLSEEIRKRQELEKEFELQMCLKAETEMAMKLLEKDIHEKQDTIVSLRRQLEDIKLINLEMYKKLQECKSELT
;
A
#
# COMPACT_ATOMS: atom_id res chain seq x y z
N MET A 1 -13.55 29.15 -8.65
CA MET A 1 -13.64 28.41 -9.93
C MET A 1 -13.90 26.93 -9.70
N GLY A 2 -13.42 26.36 -8.59
CA GLY A 2 -13.59 24.97 -8.22
C GLY A 2 -15.04 24.52 -8.07
N ARG A 3 -15.97 25.38 -7.62
CA ARG A 3 -17.40 25.04 -7.56
C ARG A 3 -18.00 24.71 -8.93
N ALA A 4 -17.70 25.51 -9.96
CA ALA A 4 -18.17 25.26 -11.32
C ALA A 4 -17.55 23.97 -11.89
N ARG A 5 -16.27 23.73 -11.62
CA ARG A 5 -15.57 22.50 -12.03
C ARG A 5 -16.10 21.25 -11.32
N ALA A 6 -16.44 21.35 -10.03
CA ALA A 6 -17.08 20.28 -9.28
C ALA A 6 -18.46 19.97 -9.86
N TRP A 7 -19.25 21.02 -10.12
CA TRP A 7 -20.57 20.89 -10.71
C TRP A 7 -20.51 20.22 -12.09
N LEU A 8 -19.56 20.61 -12.94
CA LEU A 8 -19.35 19.99 -14.26
C LEU A 8 -19.03 18.49 -14.15
N ARG A 9 -18.10 18.11 -13.25
CA ARG A 9 -17.78 16.70 -12.99
C ARG A 9 -19.02 15.91 -12.55
N LEU A 10 -19.80 16.45 -11.62
CA LEU A 10 -21.03 15.82 -11.14
C LEU A 10 -22.09 15.71 -12.22
N ALA A 11 -22.26 16.73 -13.05
CA ALA A 11 -23.20 16.72 -14.17
C ALA A 11 -22.87 15.65 -15.21
N LEU A 12 -21.58 15.43 -15.48
CA LEU A 12 -21.10 14.35 -16.36
C LEU A 12 -21.31 12.96 -15.73
N MET A 13 -20.98 12.79 -14.44
CA MET A 13 -21.25 11.53 -13.73
C MET A 13 -22.75 11.18 -13.68
N GLN A 14 -23.61 12.20 -13.56
CA GLN A 14 -25.06 12.04 -13.59
C GLN A 14 -25.63 11.82 -14.99
N LYS A 15 -24.82 11.99 -16.05
CA LYS A 15 -25.25 11.91 -17.47
C LYS A 15 -26.35 12.90 -17.82
N LYS A 16 -26.32 14.09 -17.20
CA LYS A 16 -27.32 15.16 -17.35
C LYS A 16 -26.76 16.49 -17.83
N MET A 17 -25.50 16.48 -18.27
CA MET A 17 -24.79 17.70 -18.67
C MET A 17 -25.51 18.40 -19.83
N ALA A 18 -25.96 17.64 -20.84
CA ALA A 18 -26.76 18.15 -21.94
C ALA A 18 -28.11 18.74 -21.48
N ASP A 19 -28.82 18.05 -20.57
CA ASP A 19 -30.12 18.50 -20.05
C ASP A 19 -30.00 19.83 -19.29
N TYR A 20 -28.93 19.99 -18.48
CA TYR A 20 -28.69 21.25 -17.78
C TYR A 20 -28.34 22.39 -18.74
N LEU A 21 -27.55 22.11 -19.78
CA LEU A 21 -27.25 23.12 -20.81
C LEU A 21 -28.50 23.49 -21.61
N GLN A 22 -29.37 22.51 -21.92
CA GLN A 22 -30.64 22.76 -22.58
C GLN A 22 -31.53 23.69 -21.76
N ALA A 23 -31.72 23.40 -20.47
CA ALA A 23 -32.51 24.25 -19.58
C ALA A 23 -31.96 25.69 -19.51
N LEU A 24 -30.64 25.84 -19.58
CA LEU A 24 -29.98 27.13 -19.61
C LEU A 24 -30.28 27.88 -20.93
N VAL A 25 -30.15 27.20 -22.07
CA VAL A 25 -30.41 27.78 -23.41
C VAL A 25 -31.88 28.13 -23.61
N GLU A 26 -32.82 27.34 -23.10
CA GLU A 26 -34.26 27.63 -23.15
C GLU A 26 -34.63 28.96 -22.46
N HIS A 27 -33.82 29.40 -21.50
CA HIS A 27 -34.01 30.66 -20.77
C HIS A 27 -32.96 31.72 -21.13
N ARG A 28 -32.27 31.58 -22.28
CA ARG A 28 -31.13 32.44 -22.65
C ARG A 28 -31.45 33.93 -22.69
N ASP A 29 -32.64 34.29 -23.17
CA ASP A 29 -33.06 35.69 -23.35
C ASP A 29 -33.41 36.40 -22.03
N THR A 30 -33.54 35.66 -20.92
CA THR A 30 -33.89 36.23 -19.60
C THR A 30 -32.77 36.08 -18.58
N LEU A 31 -32.07 34.93 -18.58
CA LEU A 31 -31.05 34.62 -17.58
C LEU A 31 -29.63 34.87 -18.10
N LEU A 32 -29.34 34.56 -19.37
CA LEU A 32 -27.97 34.61 -19.91
C LEU A 32 -27.61 35.97 -20.48
N SER A 33 -28.60 36.75 -20.90
CA SER A 33 -28.41 38.12 -21.42
C SER A 33 -27.73 39.07 -20.44
N GLU A 34 -27.79 38.79 -19.12
CA GLU A 34 -27.09 39.59 -18.10
C GLU A 34 -25.60 39.24 -17.98
N TYR A 35 -25.19 38.03 -18.41
CA TYR A 35 -23.84 37.51 -18.24
C TYR A 35 -23.06 37.34 -19.56
N TYR A 36 -23.74 37.31 -20.70
CA TYR A 36 -23.17 37.09 -22.03
C TYR A 36 -23.55 38.19 -23.01
N GLU A 37 -22.60 38.59 -23.85
CA GLU A 37 -22.86 39.51 -24.96
C GLU A 37 -23.62 38.80 -26.10
N ALA A 38 -24.31 39.58 -26.94
CA ALA A 38 -25.13 39.07 -28.04
C ALA A 38 -24.36 38.20 -29.07
N HIS A 39 -23.05 38.39 -29.19
CA HIS A 39 -22.18 37.60 -30.07
C HIS A 39 -21.48 36.43 -29.36
N SER A 40 -21.82 36.16 -28.11
CA SER A 40 -21.27 35.02 -27.37
C SER A 40 -21.83 33.70 -27.87
N LEU A 41 -21.02 32.66 -27.80
CA LEU A 41 -21.40 31.30 -28.17
C LEU A 41 -22.73 30.84 -27.53
N MET A 42 -22.97 31.19 -26.27
CA MET A 42 -24.19 30.82 -25.52
C MET A 42 -25.46 31.51 -26.02
N MET A 43 -25.34 32.65 -26.73
CA MET A 43 -26.46 33.39 -27.32
C MET A 43 -26.66 33.05 -28.80
N SER A 44 -25.66 32.42 -29.43
CA SER A 44 -25.70 31.95 -30.82
C SER A 44 -26.41 30.60 -30.94
N ASP A 45 -26.94 30.29 -32.12
CA ASP A 45 -27.53 28.98 -32.42
C ASP A 45 -26.46 27.86 -32.51
N GLU A 46 -25.17 28.21 -32.55
CA GLU A 46 -24.05 27.25 -32.45
C GLU A 46 -24.07 26.45 -31.12
N VAL A 47 -24.66 27.00 -30.05
CA VAL A 47 -24.82 26.28 -28.77
C VAL A 47 -25.66 25.00 -28.92
N ILE A 48 -26.58 24.96 -29.89
CA ILE A 48 -27.43 23.80 -30.18
C ILE A 48 -26.58 22.63 -30.70
N ILE A 49 -25.53 22.91 -31.49
CA ILE A 49 -24.60 21.90 -31.99
C ILE A 49 -23.80 21.31 -30.83
N ILE A 50 -23.30 22.17 -29.94
CA ILE A 50 -22.55 21.74 -28.75
C ILE A 50 -23.44 20.88 -27.85
N MET A 51 -24.67 21.29 -27.62
CA MET A 51 -25.66 20.50 -26.87
C MET A 51 -25.86 19.11 -27.50
N GLY A 52 -26.00 19.04 -28.83
CA GLY A 52 -26.10 17.76 -29.55
C GLY A 52 -24.88 16.85 -29.36
N LEU A 53 -23.67 17.42 -29.37
CA LEU A 53 -22.43 16.67 -29.07
C LEU A 53 -22.39 16.16 -27.63
N LEU A 54 -22.90 16.96 -26.68
CA LEU A 54 -22.94 16.61 -25.26
C LEU A 54 -23.90 15.46 -24.96
N VAL A 55 -24.99 15.31 -25.72
CA VAL A 55 -25.85 14.12 -25.62
C VAL A 55 -25.05 12.84 -25.91
N GLY A 56 -24.09 12.89 -26.83
CA GLY A 56 -23.19 11.77 -27.12
C GLY A 56 -22.32 11.35 -25.93
N LEU A 57 -22.03 12.26 -24.99
CA LEU A 57 -21.27 11.95 -23.79
C LEU A 57 -22.05 11.10 -22.78
N ASN A 58 -23.38 11.01 -22.88
CA ASN A 58 -24.21 10.23 -21.94
C ASN A 58 -23.91 8.72 -21.99
N VAL A 59 -23.36 8.24 -23.12
CA VAL A 59 -22.94 6.83 -23.25
C VAL A 59 -21.74 6.53 -22.36
N LEU A 60 -20.91 7.53 -22.05
CA LEU A 60 -19.72 7.36 -21.23
C LEU A 60 -20.11 7.15 -19.76
N ASP A 61 -19.44 6.21 -19.11
CA ASP A 61 -19.51 6.03 -17.65
C ASP A 61 -18.31 6.71 -17.02
N CYS A 62 -18.51 7.97 -16.60
CA CYS A 62 -17.45 8.78 -16.01
C CYS A 62 -17.41 8.56 -14.49
N ASN A 63 -16.27 8.14 -13.96
CA ASN A 63 -16.01 8.14 -12.52
C ASN A 63 -14.98 9.23 -12.17
N LEU A 64 -15.46 10.47 -12.02
CA LEU A 64 -14.61 11.63 -11.79
C LEU A 64 -14.49 11.90 -10.28
N CYS A 65 -13.27 11.91 -9.76
CA CYS A 65 -13.03 12.22 -8.36
C CYS A 65 -13.39 13.69 -8.06
N VAL A 66 -14.14 13.89 -6.97
CA VAL A 66 -14.48 15.22 -6.44
C VAL A 66 -14.01 15.38 -4.98
N LYS A 67 -13.85 14.28 -4.26
CA LYS A 67 -13.39 14.28 -2.86
C LYS A 67 -11.86 14.23 -2.81
N GLY A 68 -11.25 15.17 -2.10
CA GLY A 68 -9.80 15.22 -1.87
C GLY A 68 -9.00 15.88 -3.00
N GLU A 69 -9.64 16.32 -4.09
CA GLU A 69 -8.99 17.14 -5.12
C GLU A 69 -9.14 18.64 -4.81
N ASP A 70 -8.06 19.40 -4.98
CA ASP A 70 -8.14 20.86 -5.05
C ASP A 70 -8.65 21.28 -6.43
N LEU A 71 -9.89 21.75 -6.47
CA LEU A 71 -10.56 22.12 -7.71
C LEU A 71 -10.34 23.58 -8.11
N ASP A 72 -9.75 24.40 -7.22
CA ASP A 72 -9.47 25.80 -7.51
C ASP A 72 -8.13 25.98 -8.25
N SER A 73 -7.17 25.05 -8.10
CA SER A 73 -5.90 25.06 -8.86
C SER A 73 -6.05 24.59 -10.32
N GLN A 74 -5.03 24.85 -11.15
CA GLN A 74 -5.05 24.47 -12.57
C GLN A 74 -5.06 22.94 -12.71
N GLN A 75 -5.98 22.43 -13.54
CA GLN A 75 -6.04 21.01 -13.85
C GLN A 75 -4.74 20.61 -14.56
N GLY A 76 -4.15 19.47 -14.17
CA GLY A 76 -2.93 18.96 -14.79
C GLY A 76 -3.08 18.87 -16.31
N VAL A 77 -2.00 19.18 -17.03
CA VAL A 77 -1.98 19.06 -18.50
C VAL A 77 -2.01 17.57 -18.84
N ILE A 78 -3.08 17.14 -19.51
CA ILE A 78 -3.17 15.78 -20.05
C ILE A 78 -2.57 15.81 -21.44
N ASP A 79 -1.47 15.10 -21.61
CA ASP A 79 -0.86 14.92 -22.93
C ASP A 79 -1.66 13.89 -23.74
N PHE A 80 -2.51 14.38 -24.63
CA PHE A 80 -3.28 13.53 -25.55
C PHE A 80 -2.47 13.08 -26.78
N SER A 81 -1.21 13.51 -26.93
CA SER A 81 -0.39 13.17 -28.10
C SER A 81 -0.23 11.67 -28.29
N LEU A 82 -0.25 10.90 -27.20
CA LEU A 82 -0.22 9.43 -27.23
C LEU A 82 -1.51 8.78 -27.76
N TYR A 83 -2.65 9.49 -27.68
CA TYR A 83 -3.96 8.98 -28.10
C TYR A 83 -4.44 9.56 -29.42
N LEU A 84 -3.95 10.75 -29.78
CA LEU A 84 -4.26 11.40 -31.04
C LEU A 84 -3.39 10.80 -32.14
N ARG A 85 -3.96 9.85 -32.89
CA ARG A 85 -3.37 9.49 -34.19
C ARG A 85 -3.44 10.73 -35.07
N SER A 86 -2.30 11.21 -35.57
CA SER A 86 -2.27 12.29 -36.55
C SER A 86 -3.22 11.92 -37.68
N SER A 87 -4.31 12.66 -37.80
CA SER A 87 -5.29 12.47 -38.88
C SER A 87 -4.79 13.10 -40.19
N SER A 88 -3.49 13.36 -40.32
CA SER A 88 -2.84 13.76 -41.57
C SER A 88 -2.74 12.57 -42.54
N ARG A 89 -3.89 12.02 -42.96
CA ARG A 89 -4.03 11.26 -44.20
C ARG A 89 -4.69 12.18 -45.24
N SER A 90 -3.99 13.25 -45.60
CA SER A 90 -4.39 14.13 -46.69
C SER A 90 -3.18 14.79 -47.36
N SER A 91 -2.19 14.01 -47.77
CA SER A 91 -1.28 14.32 -48.88
C SER A 91 -0.43 13.08 -49.20
N PRO A 92 -0.39 12.59 -50.46
CA PRO A 92 0.45 11.45 -50.83
C PRO A 92 1.94 11.77 -51.07
N GLU A 93 2.45 12.94 -50.67
CA GLU A 93 3.72 13.45 -51.22
C GLU A 93 4.82 13.82 -50.20
N GLU A 94 4.68 13.47 -48.91
CA GLU A 94 5.77 13.70 -47.93
C GLU A 94 6.10 12.43 -47.12
N ASP A 95 6.38 11.34 -47.83
CA ASP A 95 7.00 10.14 -47.25
C ASP A 95 8.52 10.34 -47.18
N LEU A 96 9.04 10.76 -46.02
CA LEU A 96 10.42 10.45 -45.62
C LEU A 96 10.73 10.61 -44.11
N ASN A 97 9.82 11.18 -43.29
CA ASN A 97 10.05 11.34 -41.85
C ASN A 97 8.86 10.89 -40.97
N MET A 98 8.19 9.80 -41.36
CA MET A 98 7.16 9.19 -40.52
C MET A 98 7.81 8.45 -39.35
N VAL A 99 7.65 8.99 -38.13
CA VAL A 99 7.74 8.20 -36.90
C VAL A 99 6.72 7.06 -37.03
N PRO A 100 7.11 5.78 -36.91
CA PRO A 100 6.17 4.69 -37.08
C PRO A 100 5.05 4.81 -36.04
N ALA A 101 3.79 4.77 -36.48
CA ALA A 101 2.61 4.78 -35.60
C ALA A 101 2.67 3.67 -34.50
N ASP A 102 3.48 2.65 -34.73
CA ASP A 102 3.77 1.56 -33.81
C ASP A 102 4.55 1.99 -32.55
N GLN A 103 5.38 3.04 -32.63
CA GLN A 103 6.12 3.55 -31.47
C GLN A 103 5.21 4.22 -30.44
N SER A 104 4.21 4.99 -30.88
CA SER A 104 3.24 5.62 -29.97
C SER A 104 2.39 4.58 -29.22
N THR A 105 2.01 3.52 -29.93
CA THR A 105 1.22 2.42 -29.36
C THR A 105 2.08 1.57 -28.41
N GLY A 106 3.34 1.29 -28.77
CA GLY A 106 4.30 0.60 -27.91
C GLY A 106 4.67 1.41 -26.66
N GLN A 107 4.81 2.73 -26.78
CA GLN A 107 5.05 3.62 -25.66
C GLN A 107 3.86 3.65 -24.69
N MET A 108 2.64 3.66 -25.22
CA MET A 108 1.42 3.53 -24.40
C MET A 108 1.35 2.18 -23.68
N THR A 109 1.64 1.08 -24.37
CA THR A 109 1.69 -0.27 -23.76
C THR A 109 2.73 -0.32 -22.64
N ALA A 110 3.93 0.22 -22.87
CA ALA A 110 4.98 0.26 -21.85
C ALA A 110 4.59 1.08 -20.60
N VAL A 111 3.88 2.20 -20.79
CA VAL A 111 3.37 3.02 -19.68
C VAL A 111 2.28 2.29 -18.91
N LEU A 112 1.40 1.56 -19.60
CA LEU A 112 0.37 0.74 -18.96
C LEU A 112 0.98 -0.43 -18.18
N ASP A 113 1.99 -1.09 -18.71
CA ASP A 113 2.71 -2.16 -18.03
C ASP A 113 3.43 -1.63 -16.77
N GLN A 114 4.06 -0.46 -16.88
CA GLN A 114 4.68 0.22 -15.74
C GLN A 114 3.65 0.60 -14.67
N LYS A 115 2.48 1.10 -15.08
CA LYS A 115 1.37 1.41 -14.17
C LYS A 115 0.91 0.15 -13.44
N ASN A 116 0.70 -0.94 -14.18
CA ASN A 116 0.21 -2.21 -13.62
C ASN A 116 1.23 -2.79 -12.62
N TYR A 117 2.53 -2.70 -12.92
CA TYR A 117 3.59 -3.08 -11.99
C TYR A 117 3.55 -2.28 -10.68
N ILE A 118 3.37 -0.95 -10.76
CA ILE A 118 3.26 -0.08 -9.58
C ILE A 118 1.99 -0.40 -8.78
N GLU A 119 0.87 -0.67 -9.44
CA GLU A 119 -0.39 -1.05 -8.80
C GLU A 119 -0.26 -2.37 -8.03
N GLU A 120 0.38 -3.39 -8.62
CA GLU A 120 0.61 -4.67 -7.95
C GLU A 120 1.61 -4.53 -6.78
N LEU A 121 2.65 -3.71 -6.93
CA LEU A 121 3.57 -3.40 -5.84
C LEU A 121 2.85 -2.72 -4.66
N ASN A 122 1.98 -1.74 -4.94
CA ASN A 122 1.17 -1.10 -3.92
C ASN A 122 0.18 -2.08 -3.26
N ARG A 123 -0.38 -3.02 -4.02
CA ARG A 123 -1.23 -4.09 -3.47
C ARG A 123 -0.46 -4.98 -2.50
N HIS A 124 0.75 -5.41 -2.86
CA HIS A 124 1.63 -6.17 -1.99
C HIS A 124 2.05 -5.39 -0.74
N LEU A 125 2.38 -4.11 -0.89
CA LEU A 125 2.73 -3.25 0.24
C LEU A 125 1.55 -3.10 1.21
N ASN A 126 0.35 -2.83 0.69
CA ASN A 126 -0.86 -2.75 1.50
C ASN A 126 -1.17 -4.08 2.23
N ALA A 127 -1.00 -5.22 1.56
CA ALA A 127 -1.15 -6.53 2.20
C ALA A 127 -0.12 -6.73 3.32
N THR A 128 1.13 -6.31 3.10
CA THR A 128 2.20 -6.39 4.11
C THR A 128 1.91 -5.51 5.31
N VAL A 129 1.46 -4.28 5.08
CA VAL A 129 1.03 -3.35 6.13
C VAL A 129 -0.13 -3.95 6.93
N GLY A 130 -1.14 -4.51 6.26
CA GLY A 130 -2.25 -5.19 6.94
C GLY A 130 -1.82 -6.37 7.81
N ASN A 131 -0.91 -7.22 7.30
CA ASN A 131 -0.35 -8.34 8.05
C ASN A 131 0.45 -7.89 9.27
N LEU A 132 1.28 -6.86 9.11
CA LEU A 132 2.04 -6.29 10.22
C LEU A 132 1.11 -5.69 11.27
N GLN A 133 0.05 -4.99 10.84
CA GLN A 133 -0.94 -4.40 11.73
C GLN A 133 -1.68 -5.48 12.54
N ALA A 134 -2.12 -6.56 11.90
CA ALA A 134 -2.73 -7.71 12.58
C ALA A 134 -1.76 -8.37 13.58
N LYS A 135 -0.47 -8.46 13.23
CA LYS A 135 0.56 -9.00 14.13
C LYS A 135 0.80 -8.09 15.34
N VAL A 136 0.81 -6.78 15.14
CA VAL A 136 0.90 -5.79 16.22
C VAL A 136 -0.32 -5.89 17.14
N GLU A 137 -1.53 -5.99 16.60
CA GLU A 137 -2.76 -6.15 17.39
C GLU A 137 -2.74 -7.45 18.22
N SER A 138 -2.33 -8.56 17.60
CA SER A 138 -2.16 -9.85 18.28
C SER A 138 -1.15 -9.76 19.43
N LEU A 139 0.05 -9.22 19.17
CA LEU A 139 1.08 -9.02 20.20
C LEU A 139 0.63 -8.07 21.31
N THR A 140 -0.15 -7.04 20.97
CA THR A 140 -0.68 -6.09 21.96
C THR A 140 -1.68 -6.79 22.87
N THR A 141 -2.53 -7.64 22.30
CA THR A 141 -3.53 -8.43 23.05
C THR A 141 -2.85 -9.45 23.97
N THR A 142 -1.87 -10.20 23.47
CA THR A 142 -1.15 -11.19 24.31
C THR A 142 -0.36 -10.51 25.43
N ASN A 143 0.25 -9.36 25.17
CA ASN A 143 0.97 -8.59 26.20
C ASN A 143 0.02 -8.07 27.29
N ALA A 144 -1.21 -7.66 26.93
CA ALA A 144 -2.23 -7.29 27.91
C ALA A 144 -2.62 -8.47 28.81
N LEU A 145 -2.90 -9.65 28.23
CA LEU A 145 -3.22 -10.87 28.98
C LEU A 145 -2.06 -11.29 29.91
N MET A 146 -0.83 -11.28 29.42
CA MET A 146 0.34 -11.63 30.23
C MET A 146 0.55 -10.67 31.41
N LYS A 147 0.23 -9.37 31.25
CA LYS A 147 0.28 -8.40 32.35
C LYS A 147 -0.80 -8.68 33.40
N GLU A 148 -1.98 -9.11 32.98
CA GLU A 148 -3.06 -9.51 33.88
C GLU A 148 -2.68 -10.78 34.66
N ASP A 149 -2.19 -11.81 33.98
CA ASP A 149 -1.71 -13.06 34.60
C ASP A 149 -0.59 -12.79 35.61
N LEU A 150 0.36 -11.90 35.27
CA LEU A 150 1.41 -11.48 36.19
C LEU A 150 0.85 -10.80 37.44
N SER A 151 -0.19 -9.97 37.29
CA SER A 151 -0.86 -9.29 38.41
C SER A 151 -1.57 -10.29 39.33
N ILE A 152 -2.25 -11.27 38.75
CA ILE A 152 -2.92 -12.36 39.48
C ILE A 152 -1.89 -13.19 40.25
N ALA A 153 -0.81 -13.61 39.59
CA ALA A 153 0.26 -14.39 40.21
C ALA A 153 0.95 -13.63 41.36
N LYS A 154 1.20 -12.33 41.19
CA LYS A 154 1.74 -11.47 42.26
C LYS A 154 0.79 -11.39 43.46
N SER A 155 -0.51 -11.24 43.21
CA SER A 155 -1.52 -11.17 44.27
C SER A 155 -1.63 -12.50 45.05
N ALA A 156 -1.60 -13.62 44.33
CA ALA A 156 -1.59 -14.95 44.94
C ALA A 156 -0.32 -15.19 45.78
N LEU A 157 0.84 -14.78 45.28
CA LEU A 157 2.11 -14.88 45.99
C LEU A 157 2.10 -14.06 47.29
N LEU A 158 1.57 -12.83 47.25
CA LEU A 158 1.42 -12.00 48.45
C LEU A 158 0.49 -12.63 49.49
N ALA A 159 -0.62 -13.22 49.05
CA ALA A 159 -1.55 -13.94 49.94
C ALA A 159 -0.86 -15.14 50.62
N LEU A 160 -0.13 -15.95 49.84
CA LEU A 160 0.64 -17.10 50.37
C LEU A 160 1.77 -16.67 51.30
N GLN A 161 2.42 -15.53 51.04
CA GLN A 161 3.44 -14.97 51.93
C GLN A 161 2.83 -14.51 53.26
N ALA A 162 1.65 -13.90 53.23
CA ALA A 162 0.92 -13.51 54.44
C ALA A 162 0.50 -14.73 55.26
N GLU A 163 -0.04 -15.77 54.62
CA GLU A 163 -0.41 -17.02 55.28
C GLU A 163 0.79 -17.72 55.91
N ASN A 164 1.91 -17.84 55.18
CA ASN A 164 3.16 -18.39 55.72
C ASN A 164 3.68 -17.61 56.93
N LYS A 165 3.54 -16.28 56.93
CA LYS A 165 3.93 -15.44 58.07
C LYS A 165 3.04 -15.69 59.28
N MET A 166 1.72 -15.76 59.09
CA MET A 166 0.76 -16.08 60.14
C MET A 166 0.98 -17.48 60.72
N LEU A 167 1.29 -18.46 59.87
CA LEU A 167 1.61 -19.83 60.30
C LEU A 167 2.90 -19.85 61.13
N LYS A 168 3.95 -19.14 60.72
CA LYS A 168 5.18 -19.00 61.53
C LYS A 168 4.92 -18.37 62.89
N GLU A 169 4.17 -17.28 62.92
CA GLU A 169 3.78 -16.61 64.17
C GLU A 169 2.92 -17.51 65.08
N ASN A 170 2.06 -18.35 64.51
CA ASN A 170 1.29 -19.34 65.26
C ASN A 170 2.17 -20.49 65.77
N THR A 171 3.10 -21.03 64.98
CA THR A 171 4.05 -22.05 65.46
C THR A 171 4.97 -21.51 66.56
N ASP A 172 5.39 -20.25 66.47
CA ASP A 172 6.20 -19.60 67.51
C ASP A 172 5.37 -19.38 68.80
N ARG A 173 4.06 -19.14 68.69
CA ARG A 173 3.13 -19.06 69.83
C ARG A 173 2.82 -20.43 70.46
N GLU A 174 2.67 -21.47 69.65
CA GLU A 174 2.49 -22.86 70.11
C GLU A 174 3.76 -23.39 70.78
N ALA A 175 4.96 -23.01 70.31
CA ALA A 175 6.23 -23.36 70.94
C ALA A 175 6.43 -22.73 72.34
N ILE A 176 5.74 -21.62 72.65
CA ILE A 176 5.78 -20.94 73.95
C ILE A 176 4.72 -21.51 74.93
N ASN A 177 3.66 -22.17 74.42
CA ASN A 177 2.58 -22.76 75.20
C ASN A 177 2.59 -24.31 75.10
N GLY A 178 3.51 -24.96 75.82
CA GLY A 178 3.32 -26.32 76.38
C GLY A 178 3.34 -27.53 75.43
N THR A 179 4.32 -28.40 75.67
CA THR A 179 4.33 -29.87 75.47
C THR A 179 2.97 -30.54 75.20
N SER A 180 2.83 -31.24 74.06
CA SER A 180 2.59 -32.71 73.98
C SER A 180 2.42 -33.19 72.53
N ASP A 181 2.98 -34.38 72.27
CA ASP A 181 2.42 -35.45 71.46
C ASP A 181 2.44 -35.48 69.91
N THR A 182 3.12 -36.53 69.44
CA THR A 182 2.63 -37.53 68.47
C THR A 182 2.90 -37.31 66.97
N CYS A 183 3.94 -38.02 66.51
CA CYS A 183 3.96 -38.94 65.36
C CYS A 183 2.75 -38.87 64.38
N SER A 184 2.95 -38.36 63.15
CA SER A 184 2.27 -38.81 61.90
C SER A 184 2.43 -37.86 60.69
N THR A 185 3.65 -37.51 60.26
CA THR A 185 3.83 -36.55 59.11
C THR A 185 4.69 -37.04 57.95
N THR A 186 5.10 -38.31 57.91
CA THR A 186 5.91 -38.85 56.81
C THR A 186 5.11 -39.25 55.55
N SER A 187 3.79 -39.45 55.64
CA SER A 187 2.98 -39.84 54.46
C SER A 187 2.47 -38.67 53.62
N LYS A 188 2.21 -37.49 54.22
CA LYS A 188 1.71 -36.30 53.51
C LYS A 188 2.82 -35.55 52.76
N GLN A 189 4.03 -35.46 53.33
CA GLN A 189 5.18 -34.86 52.64
C GLN A 189 5.59 -35.67 51.40
N SER A 190 5.50 -37.00 51.43
CA SER A 190 5.82 -37.85 50.28
C SER A 190 4.87 -37.67 49.09
N GLY A 191 3.60 -37.32 49.33
CA GLY A 191 2.62 -37.07 48.27
C GLY A 191 2.84 -35.72 47.56
N ASP A 192 3.11 -34.67 48.33
CA ASP A 192 3.40 -33.33 47.78
C ASP A 192 4.71 -33.30 46.98
N LEU A 193 5.75 -34.01 47.45
CA LEU A 193 6.99 -34.17 46.68
C LEU A 193 6.76 -34.94 45.36
N SER A 194 5.84 -35.90 45.34
CA SER A 194 5.52 -36.65 44.12
C SER A 194 4.73 -35.81 43.10
N LEU A 195 3.83 -34.94 43.56
CA LEU A 195 3.06 -34.04 42.70
C LEU A 195 3.94 -32.93 42.12
N THR A 196 4.77 -32.30 42.95
CA THR A 196 5.73 -31.30 42.49
C THR A 196 6.75 -31.87 41.49
N LEU A 197 7.23 -33.11 41.71
CA LEU A 197 8.13 -33.77 40.77
C LEU A 197 7.46 -34.05 39.42
N SER A 198 6.19 -34.46 39.42
CA SER A 198 5.45 -34.74 38.18
C SER A 198 5.10 -33.45 37.41
N GLU A 199 4.81 -32.36 38.10
CA GLU A 199 4.67 -31.04 37.48
C GLU A 199 5.98 -30.53 36.86
N GLU A 200 7.11 -30.73 37.54
CA GLU A 200 8.43 -30.32 37.03
C GLU A 200 8.84 -31.14 35.80
N ILE A 201 8.54 -32.45 35.77
CA ILE A 201 8.74 -33.29 34.58
C ILE A 201 7.88 -32.80 33.40
N ARG A 202 6.62 -32.44 33.65
CA ARG A 202 5.74 -31.88 32.61
C ARG A 202 6.30 -30.58 32.04
N LYS A 203 6.75 -29.66 32.90
CA LYS A 203 7.37 -28.40 32.48
C LYS A 203 8.65 -28.63 31.68
N ARG A 204 9.49 -29.58 32.08
CA ARG A 204 10.69 -29.96 31.31
C ARG A 204 10.36 -30.47 29.92
N GLN A 205 9.33 -31.32 29.79
CA GLN A 205 8.88 -31.82 28.49
C GLN A 205 8.29 -30.71 27.60
N GLU A 206 7.56 -29.76 28.18
CA GLU A 206 7.07 -28.58 27.45
C GLU A 206 8.22 -27.70 26.96
N LEU A 207 9.24 -27.49 27.80
CA LEU A 207 10.45 -26.75 27.42
C LEU A 207 11.27 -27.46 26.34
N GLU A 208 11.39 -28.79 26.38
CA GLU A 208 12.06 -29.56 25.33
C GLU A 208 11.34 -29.41 23.98
N LYS A 209 10.00 -29.49 23.96
CA LYS A 209 9.21 -29.28 22.74
C LYS A 209 9.34 -27.86 22.18
N GLU A 210 9.31 -26.86 23.06
CA GLU A 210 9.51 -25.46 22.64
C GLU A 210 10.92 -25.25 22.10
N PHE A 211 11.92 -25.87 22.70
CA PHE A 211 13.31 -25.80 22.23
C PHE A 211 13.49 -26.45 20.86
N GLU A 212 12.90 -27.63 20.62
CA GLU A 212 12.88 -28.27 19.29
C GLU A 212 12.21 -27.39 18.25
N LEU A 213 11.05 -26.81 18.57
CA LEU A 213 10.35 -25.88 17.69
C LEU A 213 11.22 -24.66 17.36
N GLN A 214 11.88 -24.08 18.37
CA GLN A 214 12.77 -22.94 18.19
C GLN A 214 14.00 -23.29 17.33
N MET A 215 14.52 -24.51 17.45
CA MET A 215 15.58 -24.99 16.55
C MET A 215 15.10 -25.08 15.10
N CYS A 216 13.90 -25.61 14.85
CA CYS A 216 13.32 -25.68 13.52
C CYS A 216 13.11 -24.28 12.91
N LEU A 217 12.49 -23.36 13.66
CA LEU A 217 12.29 -21.98 13.19
C LEU A 217 13.62 -21.30 12.91
N LYS A 218 14.63 -21.50 13.76
CA LYS A 218 15.97 -20.94 13.53
C LYS A 218 16.58 -21.47 12.22
N ALA A 219 16.50 -22.77 11.96
CA ALA A 219 17.00 -23.35 10.71
C ALA A 219 16.25 -22.81 9.47
N GLU A 220 14.92 -22.66 9.56
CA GLU A 220 14.10 -22.10 8.48
C GLU A 220 14.44 -20.63 8.20
N THR A 221 14.59 -19.81 9.25
CA THR A 221 14.99 -18.40 9.10
C THR A 221 16.40 -18.24 8.53
N GLU A 222 17.33 -19.12 8.90
CA GLU A 222 18.69 -19.12 8.34
C GLU A 222 18.68 -19.49 6.84
N MET A 223 17.86 -20.47 6.44
CA MET A 223 17.68 -20.84 5.04
C MET A 223 17.06 -19.69 4.23
N ALA A 224 16.02 -19.04 4.77
CA ALA A 224 15.39 -17.89 4.14
C ALA A 224 16.37 -16.72 3.98
N MET A 225 17.21 -16.46 4.98
CA MET A 225 18.25 -15.42 4.91
C MET A 225 19.27 -15.71 3.81
N LYS A 226 19.75 -16.95 3.68
CA LYS A 226 20.69 -17.33 2.59
C LYS A 226 20.08 -17.18 1.20
N LEU A 227 18.80 -17.50 1.04
CA LEU A 227 18.10 -17.29 -0.24
C LEU A 227 17.97 -15.80 -0.58
N LEU A 228 17.67 -14.97 0.42
CA LEU A 228 17.58 -13.52 0.24
C LEU A 228 18.95 -12.91 -0.11
N GLU A 229 20.02 -13.34 0.57
CA GLU A 229 21.39 -12.93 0.25
C GLU A 229 21.76 -13.27 -1.20
N LYS A 230 21.40 -14.48 -1.66
CA LYS A 230 21.63 -14.91 -3.04
C LYS A 230 20.88 -14.02 -4.04
N ASP A 231 19.59 -13.75 -3.81
CA ASP A 231 18.78 -12.87 -4.69
C ASP A 231 19.35 -11.45 -4.75
N ILE A 232 19.84 -10.92 -3.63
CA ILE A 232 20.52 -9.63 -3.58
C ILE A 232 21.78 -9.65 -4.47
N HIS A 233 22.61 -10.69 -4.39
CA HIS A 233 23.83 -10.80 -5.20
C HIS A 233 23.50 -10.88 -6.70
N GLU A 234 22.50 -11.69 -7.10
CA GLU A 234 22.06 -11.81 -8.50
C GLU A 234 21.52 -10.48 -9.05
N LYS A 235 20.75 -9.75 -8.24
CA LYS A 235 20.27 -8.41 -8.60
C LYS A 235 21.42 -7.40 -8.70
N GLN A 236 22.41 -7.48 -7.80
CA GLN A 236 23.60 -6.64 -7.84
C GLN A 236 24.38 -6.85 -9.15
N ASP A 237 24.58 -8.11 -9.55
CA ASP A 237 25.26 -8.46 -10.80
C ASP A 237 24.50 -7.96 -12.03
N THR A 238 23.17 -8.07 -12.01
CA THR A 238 22.31 -7.54 -13.07
C THR A 238 22.45 -6.03 -13.20
N ILE A 239 22.47 -5.30 -12.07
CA ILE A 239 22.68 -3.84 -12.05
C ILE A 239 24.06 -3.48 -12.61
N VAL A 240 25.10 -4.21 -12.25
CA VAL A 240 26.47 -3.98 -12.77
C VAL A 240 26.50 -4.19 -14.29
N SER A 241 25.86 -5.24 -14.81
CA SER A 241 25.75 -5.50 -16.24
C SER A 241 25.02 -4.37 -16.97
N LEU A 242 23.87 -3.92 -16.46
CA LEU A 242 23.10 -2.83 -17.06
C LEU A 242 23.87 -1.51 -17.06
N ARG A 243 24.60 -1.20 -15.99
CA ARG A 243 25.46 -0.01 -15.94
C ARG A 243 26.55 -0.05 -17.01
N ARG A 244 27.16 -1.21 -17.24
CA ARG A 244 28.17 -1.39 -18.28
C ARG A 244 27.56 -1.20 -19.68
N GLN A 245 26.39 -1.80 -19.94
CA GLN A 245 25.68 -1.62 -21.21
C GLN A 245 25.33 -0.15 -21.47
N LEU A 246 24.93 0.60 -20.42
CA LEU A 246 24.61 2.01 -20.54
C LEU A 246 25.85 2.85 -20.91
N GLU A 247 27.02 2.52 -20.35
CA GLU A 247 28.28 3.17 -20.73
C GLU A 247 28.68 2.82 -22.17
N ASP A 248 28.50 1.57 -22.59
CA ASP A 248 28.76 1.14 -23.97
C ASP A 248 27.87 1.90 -24.97
N ILE A 249 26.57 2.04 -24.68
CA ILE A 249 25.63 2.83 -25.51
C ILE A 249 26.04 4.30 -25.58
N LYS A 250 26.48 4.86 -24.44
CA LYS A 250 26.93 6.25 -24.38
C LYS A 250 28.19 6.47 -25.24
N LEU A 251 29.13 5.54 -25.22
CA LEU A 251 30.31 5.57 -26.09
C LEU A 251 29.92 5.49 -27.57
N ILE A 252 29.02 4.58 -27.94
CA ILE A 252 28.51 4.44 -29.31
C ILE A 252 27.85 5.74 -29.77
N ASN A 253 27.01 6.35 -28.92
CA ASN A 253 26.35 7.62 -29.24
C ASN A 253 27.37 8.73 -29.48
N LEU A 254 28.39 8.86 -28.61
CA LEU A 254 29.45 9.85 -28.79
C LEU A 254 30.23 9.64 -30.10
N GLU A 255 30.57 8.39 -30.43
CA GLU A 255 31.25 8.07 -31.68
C GLU A 255 30.39 8.41 -32.90
N MET A 256 29.10 8.09 -32.85
CA MET A 256 28.15 8.39 -33.92
C MET A 256 28.01 9.90 -34.12
N TYR A 257 27.89 10.69 -33.04
CA TYR A 257 27.86 12.15 -33.12
C TYR A 257 29.14 12.71 -33.74
N LYS A 258 30.31 12.16 -33.38
CA LYS A 258 31.59 12.57 -33.94
C LYS A 258 31.66 12.31 -35.45
N LYS A 259 31.30 11.09 -35.88
CA LYS A 259 31.24 10.71 -37.31
C LYS A 259 30.25 11.58 -38.09
N LEU A 260 29.10 11.90 -37.51
CA LEU A 260 28.12 12.79 -38.14
C LEU A 260 28.68 14.21 -38.32
N GLN A 261 29.44 14.70 -37.34
CA GLN A 261 30.09 16.00 -37.39
C GLN A 261 31.22 16.04 -38.43
N GLU A 262 32.01 14.98 -38.55
CA GLU A 262 33.04 14.81 -39.58
C GLU A 262 32.41 14.85 -40.98
N CYS A 263 31.36 14.05 -41.25
CA CYS A 263 30.62 14.08 -42.52
C CYS A 263 30.05 15.46 -42.86
N LYS A 264 29.50 16.18 -41.87
CA LYS A 264 29.00 17.55 -42.11
C LYS A 264 30.12 18.51 -42.47
N SER A 265 31.28 18.35 -41.84
CA SER A 265 32.45 19.20 -42.11
C SER A 265 33.05 18.94 -43.49
N GLU A 266 32.99 17.70 -43.99
CA GLU A 266 33.41 17.35 -45.35
C GLU A 266 32.47 17.90 -46.45
N LEU A 267 31.22 18.19 -46.10
CA LEU A 267 30.19 18.71 -47.03
C LEU A 267 30.16 20.24 -47.15
N THR A 268 30.92 20.96 -46.32
CA THR A 268 30.92 22.45 -46.26
C THR A 268 32.26 23.00 -46.71
#